data_AF-A0A8H7X548-F1
#
_entry.id   AF-A0A8H7X548-F1
#
_cell.length_a   1.000
_cell.length_b   1.000
_cell.length_c   1.000
_cell.angle_alpha   90.00
_cell.angle_beta   90.00
_cell.angle_gamma   90.00
#
_symmetry.space_group_name_H-M   'P 1'
#
loop_
_entity.id
_entity.type
_entity.pdbx_description
1 polymer ?
#
loop_
_entity_poly.entity_id
_entity_poly.type
_entity_poly.pdbx_seq_one_letter_code
_entity_poly.pdbx_strand_id
1 'polypeptide(L)'
;MKQEIIIVGSGWAGSTLSTSLDESKYSITILSPETTTPYTPLLASAACGLYDFNIVETPIRHTSKKIKFIKACVEDIDFKAKTVTCVPTFSDLAVQTFSLNYDILALAPGCTNNTFGTPGVAENAHFIRNVKDAQVVAGLVQDCFEKASIPGLMESQQRALLHFVIVGAGPTGVEVSSELHDLFKGGYAKLYPHLKDKVSISVHDVADKVLSGFDCELQDYAMKSFSKRGVTVLTGSHIERIEKGALITKEKGRIEAGLIIWATGNKSTPLVDSLPVKKTPRNPRILTDDFLRVYSEASEVLDGVYALGDAADVEDARLPTTAEVACQKASYLAEMLNKGFNRKFEYQQAAIVAYLGQNDGVISGKNDYSGAQAWLAWRSKNFLWTRTWRQKVLIVVGWILDLVTGRAIAPR
;
A
#
# COMPACT_ATOMS: atom_id res chain seq x y z
N MET A 1 -10.55 2.86 36.86
CA MET A 1 -11.42 2.67 35.68
C MET A 1 -10.54 2.86 34.46
N LYS A 2 -10.62 2.00 33.45
CA LYS A 2 -9.82 2.17 32.22
C LYS A 2 -10.47 3.24 31.35
N GLN A 3 -9.68 4.03 30.63
CA GLN A 3 -10.20 4.95 29.63
C GLN A 3 -10.52 4.20 28.34
N GLU A 4 -11.63 4.53 27.69
CA GLU A 4 -12.02 3.96 26.40
C GLU A 4 -11.28 4.66 25.26
N ILE A 5 -10.48 3.91 24.51
CA ILE A 5 -9.79 4.41 23.31
C ILE A 5 -10.34 3.74 22.05
N ILE A 6 -10.86 4.55 21.14
CA ILE A 6 -11.30 4.12 19.81
C ILE A 6 -10.24 4.47 18.78
N ILE A 7 -9.82 3.47 18.02
CA ILE A 7 -8.89 3.60 16.90
C ILE A 7 -9.67 3.33 15.61
N VAL A 8 -9.73 4.32 14.73
CA VAL A 8 -10.39 4.21 13.41
C VAL A 8 -9.35 3.80 12.38
N GLY A 9 -9.48 2.59 11.85
CA GLY A 9 -8.57 2.01 10.86
C GLY A 9 -7.60 0.98 11.45
N SER A 10 -7.31 -0.07 10.67
CA SER A 10 -6.47 -1.20 11.05
C SER A 10 -5.19 -1.33 10.23
N GLY A 11 -4.77 -0.27 9.55
CA GLY A 11 -3.52 -0.22 8.79
C GLY A 11 -2.28 -0.12 9.68
N TRP A 12 -1.17 0.32 9.08
CA TRP A 12 0.12 0.51 9.76
C TRP A 12 0.02 1.27 11.07
N ALA A 13 -0.57 2.47 11.05
CA ALA A 13 -0.75 3.32 12.22
C ALA A 13 -1.64 2.68 13.29
N GLY A 14 -2.88 2.30 12.93
CA GLY A 14 -3.85 1.79 13.89
C GLY A 14 -3.43 0.48 14.56
N SER A 15 -2.84 -0.44 13.79
CA SER A 15 -2.36 -1.72 14.33
C SER A 15 -1.10 -1.54 15.19
N THR A 16 -0.18 -0.62 14.83
CA THR A 16 0.97 -0.31 15.69
C THR A 16 0.51 0.35 17.00
N LEU A 17 -0.39 1.33 16.93
CA LEU A 17 -0.92 2.02 18.11
C LEU A 17 -1.60 1.04 19.06
N SER A 18 -2.51 0.22 18.55
CA SER A 18 -3.27 -0.73 19.36
C SER A 18 -2.37 -1.75 20.06
N THR A 19 -1.30 -2.20 19.41
CA THR A 19 -0.34 -3.16 19.98
C THR A 19 0.66 -2.52 20.95
N SER A 20 0.88 -1.20 20.89
CA SER A 20 1.77 -0.48 21.80
C SER A 20 1.11 0.13 23.05
N LEU A 21 -0.21 0.30 23.07
CA LEU A 21 -0.93 0.86 24.23
C LEU A 21 -0.97 -0.08 25.45
N ASP A 22 -0.95 0.49 26.66
CA ASP A 22 -1.00 -0.24 27.93
C ASP A 22 -2.45 -0.67 28.26
N GLU A 23 -2.70 -1.97 28.21
CA GLU A 23 -4.03 -2.54 28.48
C GLU A 23 -4.48 -2.39 29.93
N SER A 24 -3.58 -2.09 30.87
CA SER A 24 -3.97 -1.83 32.25
C SER A 24 -4.66 -0.47 32.40
N LYS A 25 -4.35 0.48 31.49
CA LYS A 25 -4.86 1.86 31.48
C LYS A 25 -6.03 2.04 30.52
N TYR A 26 -6.00 1.34 29.38
CA TYR A 26 -6.95 1.57 28.29
C TYR A 26 -7.78 0.33 27.94
N SER A 27 -9.06 0.56 27.63
CA SER A 27 -9.93 -0.37 26.93
C SER A 27 -9.89 -0.01 25.45
N ILE A 28 -9.28 -0.87 24.64
CA ILE A 28 -8.91 -0.56 23.26
C ILE A 28 -9.93 -1.16 22.28
N THR A 29 -10.57 -0.32 21.48
CA THR A 29 -11.45 -0.73 20.39
C THR A 29 -10.92 -0.28 19.03
N ILE A 30 -10.79 -1.20 18.07
CA ILE A 30 -10.48 -0.90 16.67
C ILE A 30 -11.73 -1.05 15.81
N LEU A 31 -12.02 -0.02 15.02
CA LEU A 31 -13.07 0.02 14.01
C LEU A 31 -12.44 -0.01 12.62
N SER A 32 -12.68 -1.05 11.84
CA SER A 32 -12.19 -1.12 10.45
C SER A 32 -13.05 -2.06 9.62
N PRO A 33 -13.27 -1.80 8.33
CA PRO A 33 -13.92 -2.75 7.44
C PRO A 33 -13.06 -3.99 7.15
N GLU A 34 -11.75 -3.88 7.33
CA GLU A 34 -10.80 -4.96 7.07
C GLU A 34 -10.46 -5.72 8.35
N THR A 35 -10.36 -7.05 8.24
CA THR A 35 -10.08 -7.96 9.37
C THR A 35 -8.60 -8.21 9.60
N THR A 36 -7.77 -7.77 8.66
CA THR A 36 -6.32 -7.95 8.64
C THR A 36 -5.63 -6.62 8.41
N THR A 37 -4.36 -6.55 8.81
CA THR A 37 -3.43 -5.47 8.47
C THR A 37 -2.54 -5.97 7.34
N PRO A 38 -2.57 -5.37 6.14
CA PRO A 38 -1.70 -5.77 5.05
C PRO A 38 -0.26 -5.33 5.31
N TYR A 39 0.68 -6.19 4.94
CA TYR A 39 2.09 -5.86 4.86
C TYR A 39 2.39 -5.30 3.47
N THR A 40 2.05 -4.02 3.30
CA THR A 40 2.02 -3.35 1.99
C THR A 40 3.31 -3.46 1.16
N PRO A 41 4.54 -3.45 1.72
CA PRO A 41 5.76 -3.59 0.93
C PRO A 41 5.92 -4.93 0.20
N LEU A 42 5.20 -5.99 0.60
CA LEU A 42 5.31 -7.32 -0.01
C LEU A 42 4.16 -7.66 -0.97
N LEU A 43 3.23 -6.73 -1.21
CA LEU A 43 2.06 -7.00 -2.06
C LEU A 43 2.45 -7.28 -3.51
N ALA A 44 3.43 -6.56 -4.06
CA ALA A 44 3.95 -6.79 -5.41
C ALA A 44 4.50 -8.21 -5.57
N SER A 45 5.34 -8.63 -4.61
CA SER A 45 5.90 -9.97 -4.55
C SER A 45 4.83 -11.06 -4.39
N ALA A 46 3.81 -10.83 -3.57
CA ALA A 46 2.70 -11.77 -3.38
C ALA A 46 1.83 -11.90 -4.65
N ALA A 47 1.52 -10.78 -5.31
CA ALA A 47 0.81 -10.79 -6.60
C ALA A 47 1.56 -11.58 -7.68
N CYS A 48 2.88 -11.71 -7.54
CA CYS A 48 3.73 -12.44 -8.47
C CYS A 48 4.18 -13.81 -7.93
N GLY A 49 3.52 -14.36 -6.89
CA GLY A 49 3.73 -15.74 -6.42
C GLY A 49 5.02 -16.00 -5.63
N LEU A 50 5.73 -14.95 -5.17
CA LEU A 50 6.92 -15.11 -4.32
C LEU A 50 6.54 -15.42 -2.86
N TYR A 51 5.42 -14.87 -2.38
CA TYR A 51 4.88 -15.15 -1.05
C TYR A 51 3.42 -15.57 -1.13
N ASP A 52 3.01 -16.49 -0.26
CA ASP A 52 1.60 -16.77 -0.07
C ASP A 52 0.91 -15.54 0.58
N PHE A 53 -0.33 -15.30 0.15
CA PHE A 53 -1.13 -14.16 0.61
C PHE A 53 -1.30 -14.10 2.15
N ASN A 54 -1.31 -15.24 2.84
CA ASN A 54 -1.42 -15.29 4.30
C ASN A 54 -0.17 -14.75 5.02
N ILE A 55 0.97 -14.65 4.33
CA ILE A 55 2.22 -14.12 4.89
C ILE A 55 2.22 -12.59 4.86
N VAL A 56 1.57 -12.01 3.84
CA VAL A 56 1.56 -10.56 3.60
C VAL A 56 0.39 -9.85 4.28
N GLU A 57 -0.23 -10.47 5.28
CA GLU A 57 -1.16 -9.82 6.19
C GLU A 57 -1.12 -10.43 7.59
N THR A 58 -1.73 -9.74 8.56
CA THR A 58 -1.84 -10.22 9.95
C THR A 58 -3.24 -9.96 10.48
N PRO A 59 -3.88 -10.92 11.15
CA PRO A 59 -5.19 -10.69 11.76
C PRO A 59 -5.11 -9.60 12.82
N ILE A 60 -6.14 -8.75 12.89
CA ILE A 60 -6.25 -7.70 13.92
C ILE A 60 -6.58 -8.31 15.28
N ARG A 61 -7.31 -9.43 15.28
CA ARG A 61 -7.62 -10.18 16.50
C ARG A 61 -6.37 -10.95 16.92
N HIS A 62 -5.90 -10.66 18.13
CA HIS A 62 -4.75 -11.32 18.74
C HIS A 62 -5.18 -12.05 20.01
N THR A 63 -4.62 -13.23 20.27
CA THR A 63 -4.86 -13.98 21.51
C THR A 63 -4.05 -13.44 22.68
N SER A 64 -2.93 -12.79 22.41
CA SER A 64 -1.99 -12.26 23.41
C SER A 64 -2.37 -10.89 23.95
N LYS A 65 -3.34 -10.20 23.34
CA LYS A 65 -3.67 -8.81 23.64
C LYS A 65 -5.19 -8.60 23.62
N LYS A 66 -5.76 -8.01 24.68
CA LYS A 66 -7.20 -7.73 24.86
C LYS A 66 -7.64 -6.50 24.06
N ILE A 67 -7.61 -6.61 22.74
CA ILE A 67 -8.14 -5.60 21.81
C ILE A 67 -9.54 -6.02 21.35
N LYS A 68 -10.52 -5.13 21.53
CA LYS A 68 -11.85 -5.27 20.92
C LYS A 68 -11.75 -4.84 19.45
N PHE A 69 -12.14 -5.73 18.53
CA PHE A 69 -12.24 -5.40 17.11
C PHE A 69 -13.70 -5.49 16.67
N ILE A 70 -14.16 -4.47 15.94
CA ILE A 70 -15.49 -4.42 15.33
C ILE A 70 -15.32 -4.13 13.84
N LYS A 71 -15.89 -5.02 13.01
CA LYS A 71 -15.83 -4.90 11.56
C LYS A 71 -16.92 -3.94 11.08
N ALA A 72 -16.58 -2.67 10.96
CA ALA A 72 -17.50 -1.59 10.61
C ALA A 72 -16.74 -0.42 9.96
N CYS A 73 -17.45 0.36 9.17
CA CYS A 73 -17.01 1.67 8.71
C CYS A 73 -17.45 2.73 9.72
N VAL A 74 -16.60 3.73 9.97
CA VAL A 74 -17.00 4.95 10.69
C VAL A 74 -17.49 5.95 9.64
N GLU A 75 -18.70 6.47 9.83
CA GLU A 75 -19.33 7.41 8.90
C GLU A 75 -19.30 8.85 9.43
N ASP A 76 -19.48 9.02 10.74
CA ASP A 76 -19.56 10.32 11.37
C ASP A 76 -18.99 10.31 12.80
N ILE A 77 -18.57 11.49 13.27
CA ILE A 77 -17.94 11.70 14.57
C ILE A 77 -18.46 13.00 15.19
N ASP A 78 -19.13 12.89 16.33
CA ASP A 78 -19.49 14.04 17.15
C ASP A 78 -18.39 14.28 18.18
N PHE A 79 -17.51 15.25 17.90
CA PHE A 79 -16.40 15.61 18.78
C PHE A 79 -16.85 16.23 20.12
N LYS A 80 -18.06 16.80 20.18
CA LYS A 80 -18.59 17.45 21.38
C LYS A 80 -19.24 16.43 22.31
N ALA A 81 -20.04 15.52 21.75
CA ALA A 81 -20.62 14.39 22.48
C ALA A 81 -19.62 13.24 22.73
N LYS A 82 -18.44 13.29 22.07
CA LYS A 82 -17.40 12.25 22.07
C LYS A 82 -17.95 10.88 21.66
N THR A 83 -18.64 10.86 20.52
CA THR A 83 -19.24 9.64 19.95
C THR A 83 -18.79 9.40 18.50
N VAL A 84 -18.71 8.13 18.11
CA VAL A 84 -18.48 7.71 16.72
C VAL A 84 -19.69 6.92 16.22
N THR A 85 -20.20 7.29 15.05
CA THR A 85 -21.29 6.59 14.38
C THR A 85 -20.73 5.65 13.33
N CYS A 86 -21.17 4.40 13.38
CA CYS A 86 -20.59 3.29 12.64
C CYS A 86 -21.67 2.50 11.89
N VAL A 87 -21.31 1.99 10.72
CA VAL A 87 -22.13 1.08 9.92
C VAL A 87 -21.41 -0.27 9.79
N PRO A 88 -22.03 -1.40 10.18
CA PRO A 88 -21.45 -2.72 9.97
C PRO A 88 -21.20 -2.98 8.48
N THR A 89 -20.12 -3.70 8.16
CA THR A 89 -19.84 -4.08 6.75
C THR A 89 -20.68 -5.26 6.26
N PHE A 90 -21.80 -5.56 6.94
CA PHE A 90 -22.65 -6.72 6.70
C PHE A 90 -24.05 -6.21 6.39
N SER A 91 -24.56 -6.55 5.21
CA SER A 91 -25.87 -6.07 4.73
C SER A 91 -27.05 -6.87 5.28
N ASP A 92 -26.79 -8.05 5.85
CA ASP A 92 -27.79 -9.02 6.33
C ASP A 92 -28.19 -8.83 7.80
N LEU A 93 -27.58 -7.86 8.49
CA LEU A 93 -27.88 -7.58 9.90
C LEU A 93 -29.07 -6.62 10.05
N ALA A 94 -29.89 -6.85 11.08
CA ALA A 94 -30.95 -5.90 11.46
C ALA A 94 -30.38 -4.56 11.96
N VAL A 95 -29.19 -4.59 12.58
CA VAL A 95 -28.46 -3.39 13.01
C VAL A 95 -27.78 -2.77 11.81
N GLN A 96 -28.30 -1.62 11.37
CA GLN A 96 -27.75 -0.87 10.23
C GLN A 96 -26.74 0.19 10.66
N THR A 97 -26.92 0.76 11.87
CA THR A 97 -26.04 1.78 12.43
C THR A 97 -25.94 1.59 13.94
N PHE A 98 -24.78 1.91 14.51
CA PHE A 98 -24.59 1.94 15.96
C PHE A 98 -23.61 3.06 16.33
N SER A 99 -23.63 3.48 17.60
CA SER A 99 -22.71 4.50 18.11
C SER A 99 -21.90 3.99 19.29
N LEU A 100 -20.68 4.49 19.43
CA LEU A 100 -19.78 4.20 20.54
C LEU A 100 -19.25 5.50 21.13
N ASN A 101 -19.16 5.55 22.46
CA ASN A 101 -18.52 6.68 23.15
C ASN A 101 -17.01 6.43 23.28
N TYR A 102 -16.23 7.50 23.34
CA TYR A 102 -14.79 7.42 23.57
C TYR A 102 -14.31 8.45 24.58
N ASP A 103 -13.25 8.12 25.31
CA ASP A 103 -12.44 9.11 26.04
C ASP A 103 -11.34 9.66 25.14
N ILE A 104 -10.75 8.75 24.33
CA ILE A 104 -9.69 9.05 23.36
C ILE A 104 -10.07 8.50 22.00
N LEU A 105 -9.90 9.30 20.95
CA LEU A 105 -10.12 8.93 19.56
C LEU A 105 -8.81 9.06 18.77
N ALA A 106 -8.41 8.00 18.07
CA ALA A 106 -7.26 8.01 17.16
C ALA A 106 -7.72 7.72 15.72
N LEU A 107 -7.66 8.73 14.87
CA LEU A 107 -8.03 8.67 13.46
C LEU A 107 -6.84 8.18 12.62
N ALA A 108 -6.92 6.94 12.15
CA ALA A 108 -5.94 6.31 11.27
C ALA A 108 -6.57 5.57 10.07
N PRO A 109 -7.58 6.14 9.37
CA PRO A 109 -8.27 5.45 8.28
C PRO A 109 -7.39 5.23 7.03
N GLY A 110 -6.19 5.82 6.99
CA GLY A 110 -5.29 5.75 5.85
C GLY A 110 -5.76 6.64 4.69
N CYS A 111 -5.62 6.15 3.47
CA CYS A 111 -6.05 6.83 2.25
C CYS A 111 -6.91 5.88 1.38
N THR A 112 -7.31 6.34 0.20
CA THR A 112 -7.88 5.53 -0.89
C THR A 112 -7.10 5.78 -2.18
N ASN A 113 -7.42 5.04 -3.24
CA ASN A 113 -6.75 5.19 -4.53
C ASN A 113 -7.23 6.46 -5.23
N ASN A 114 -6.31 7.19 -5.84
CA ASN A 114 -6.64 8.37 -6.64
C ASN A 114 -6.59 8.03 -8.13
N THR A 115 -7.76 8.10 -8.78
CA THR A 115 -7.87 7.98 -10.24
C THR A 115 -7.58 9.31 -10.95
N PHE A 116 -7.47 10.41 -10.20
CA PHE A 116 -7.35 11.78 -10.70
C PHE A 116 -8.51 12.22 -11.60
N GLY A 117 -9.65 11.52 -11.53
CA GLY A 117 -10.77 11.74 -12.45
C GLY A 117 -10.52 11.22 -13.86
N THR A 118 -9.44 10.46 -14.08
CA THR A 118 -9.12 9.84 -15.37
C THR A 118 -10.22 8.82 -15.73
N PRO A 119 -10.96 9.01 -16.84
CA PRO A 119 -12.05 8.13 -17.22
C PRO A 119 -11.58 6.69 -17.46
N GLY A 120 -12.38 5.72 -17.03
CA GLY A 120 -12.14 4.29 -17.28
C GLY A 120 -11.18 3.61 -16.31
N VAL A 121 -10.52 4.34 -15.40
CA VAL A 121 -9.58 3.75 -14.43
C VAL A 121 -10.28 2.81 -13.46
N ALA A 122 -11.44 3.21 -12.93
CA ALA A 122 -12.17 2.40 -11.96
C ALA A 122 -12.73 1.10 -12.58
N GLU A 123 -12.98 1.11 -13.90
CA GLU A 123 -13.63 0.04 -14.63
C GLU A 123 -12.62 -0.93 -15.28
N ASN A 124 -11.46 -0.44 -15.70
CA ASN A 124 -10.54 -1.19 -16.56
C ASN A 124 -9.10 -1.33 -16.01
N ALA A 125 -8.79 -0.73 -14.86
CA ALA A 125 -7.49 -0.90 -14.21
C ALA A 125 -7.61 -1.57 -12.83
N HIS A 126 -6.51 -2.15 -12.40
CA HIS A 126 -6.41 -2.84 -11.12
C HIS A 126 -5.40 -2.14 -10.21
N PHE A 127 -5.76 -2.01 -8.94
CA PHE A 127 -4.86 -1.44 -7.93
C PHE A 127 -4.09 -2.55 -7.23
N ILE A 128 -3.14 -2.19 -6.37
CA ILE A 128 -2.40 -3.14 -5.52
C ILE A 128 -2.19 -2.57 -4.12
N ARG A 129 -3.29 -2.33 -3.41
CA ARG A 129 -3.30 -1.65 -2.10
C ARG A 129 -3.39 -2.63 -0.93
N ASN A 130 -4.06 -3.75 -1.13
CA ASN A 130 -4.29 -4.78 -0.11
C ASN A 130 -4.09 -6.19 -0.70
N VAL A 131 -4.29 -7.21 0.14
CA VAL A 131 -4.09 -8.62 -0.24
C VAL A 131 -5.12 -9.10 -1.27
N LYS A 132 -6.37 -8.64 -1.20
CA LYS A 132 -7.41 -8.98 -2.19
C LYS A 132 -7.04 -8.44 -3.57
N ASP A 133 -6.52 -7.22 -3.62
CA ASP A 133 -6.03 -6.63 -4.87
C ASP A 133 -4.88 -7.47 -5.46
N ALA A 134 -3.91 -7.87 -4.62
CA ALA A 134 -2.80 -8.71 -5.04
C ALA A 134 -3.27 -10.09 -5.55
N GLN A 135 -4.31 -10.67 -4.94
CA GLN A 135 -4.94 -11.92 -5.41
C GLN A 135 -5.59 -11.75 -6.78
N VAL A 136 -6.35 -10.66 -6.98
CA VAL A 136 -6.98 -10.34 -8.27
C VAL A 136 -5.92 -10.16 -9.35
N VAL A 137 -4.85 -9.40 -9.08
CA VAL A 137 -3.75 -9.21 -10.03
C VAL A 137 -3.09 -10.55 -10.38
N ALA A 138 -2.81 -11.41 -9.40
CA ALA A 138 -2.22 -12.72 -9.65
C ALA A 138 -3.08 -13.58 -10.60
N GLY A 139 -4.40 -13.63 -10.36
CA GLY A 139 -5.34 -14.35 -11.22
C GLY A 139 -5.42 -13.76 -12.63
N LEU A 140 -5.43 -12.43 -12.76
CA LEU A 140 -5.49 -11.76 -14.06
C LEU A 140 -4.23 -11.97 -14.90
N VAL A 141 -3.06 -12.00 -14.25
CA VAL A 141 -1.80 -12.35 -14.92
C VAL A 141 -1.90 -13.76 -15.51
N GLN A 142 -2.37 -14.72 -14.73
CA GLN A 142 -2.56 -16.10 -15.22
C GLN A 142 -3.57 -16.16 -16.37
N ASP A 143 -4.73 -15.51 -16.22
CA ASP A 143 -5.76 -15.42 -17.25
C ASP A 143 -5.21 -14.87 -18.58
N CYS A 144 -4.30 -13.90 -18.55
CA CYS A 144 -3.68 -13.36 -19.75
C CYS A 144 -2.89 -14.43 -20.51
N PHE A 145 -2.14 -15.28 -19.81
CA PHE A 145 -1.38 -16.37 -20.42
C PHE A 145 -2.28 -17.51 -20.93
N GLU A 146 -3.33 -17.86 -20.19
CA GLU A 146 -4.31 -18.85 -20.64
C GLU A 146 -5.06 -18.36 -21.89
N LYS A 147 -5.55 -17.12 -21.87
CA LYS A 147 -6.20 -16.49 -23.04
C LYS A 147 -5.26 -16.46 -24.24
N ALA A 148 -4.01 -16.05 -24.06
CA ALA A 148 -3.03 -16.01 -25.15
C ALA A 148 -2.66 -17.41 -25.68
N SER A 149 -2.93 -18.48 -24.93
CA SER A 149 -2.70 -19.86 -25.35
C SER A 149 -3.86 -20.48 -26.14
N ILE A 150 -4.99 -19.79 -26.26
CA ILE A 150 -6.16 -20.29 -27.01
C ILE A 150 -5.80 -20.47 -28.51
N PRO A 151 -6.04 -21.66 -29.10
CA PRO A 151 -5.81 -21.89 -30.52
C PRO A 151 -6.62 -20.94 -31.40
N GLY A 152 -5.99 -20.45 -32.47
CA GLY A 152 -6.64 -19.56 -33.46
C GLY A 152 -6.42 -18.07 -33.25
N LEU A 153 -5.75 -17.65 -32.16
CA LEU A 153 -5.33 -16.26 -31.99
C LEU A 153 -4.16 -15.90 -32.91
N MET A 154 -4.24 -14.70 -33.50
CA MET A 154 -3.12 -14.10 -34.21
C MET A 154 -2.02 -13.68 -33.21
N GLU A 155 -0.76 -13.68 -33.66
CA GLU A 155 0.36 -13.29 -32.80
C GLU A 155 0.19 -11.86 -32.23
N SER A 156 -0.36 -10.93 -33.01
CA SER A 156 -0.65 -9.56 -32.55
C SER A 156 -1.61 -9.55 -31.36
N GLN A 157 -2.65 -10.39 -31.38
CA GLN A 157 -3.60 -10.52 -30.28
C GLN A 157 -2.94 -11.15 -29.04
N GLN A 158 -2.08 -12.15 -29.24
CA GLN A 158 -1.29 -12.74 -28.15
C GLN A 158 -0.37 -11.70 -27.49
N ARG A 159 0.31 -10.88 -28.29
CA ARG A 159 1.17 -9.79 -27.79
C ARG A 159 0.38 -8.73 -27.03
N ALA A 160 -0.81 -8.36 -27.53
CA ALA A 160 -1.70 -7.44 -26.82
C ALA A 160 -2.14 -7.99 -25.45
N LEU A 161 -2.55 -9.27 -25.39
CA LEU A 161 -2.92 -9.94 -24.15
C LEU A 161 -1.73 -10.09 -23.18
N LEU A 162 -0.50 -10.19 -23.69
CA LEU A 162 0.72 -10.36 -22.91
C LEU A 162 1.50 -9.04 -22.73
N HIS A 163 0.84 -7.90 -22.99
CA HIS A 163 1.37 -6.60 -22.64
C HIS A 163 0.79 -6.13 -21.31
N PHE A 164 1.68 -5.95 -20.33
CA PHE A 164 1.35 -5.53 -18.98
C PHE A 164 1.77 -4.08 -18.79
N VAL A 165 0.79 -3.22 -18.49
CA VAL A 165 0.99 -1.78 -18.34
C VAL A 165 0.91 -1.41 -16.87
N ILE A 166 1.93 -0.73 -16.35
CA ILE A 166 1.95 -0.19 -15.00
C ILE A 166 1.88 1.33 -15.11
N VAL A 167 0.88 1.95 -14.47
CA VAL A 167 0.77 3.41 -14.37
C VAL A 167 1.28 3.86 -13.00
N GLY A 168 2.33 4.68 -13.01
CA GLY A 168 3.09 5.10 -11.85
C GLY A 168 4.45 4.41 -11.77
N ALA A 169 5.52 5.19 -11.76
CA ALA A 169 6.91 4.77 -11.58
C ALA A 169 7.47 5.15 -10.20
N GLY A 170 6.60 5.30 -9.20
CA GLY A 170 7.00 5.28 -7.80
C GLY A 170 7.45 3.88 -7.34
N PRO A 171 7.85 3.72 -6.07
CA PRO A 171 8.35 2.44 -5.55
C PRO A 171 7.44 1.25 -5.86
N THR A 172 6.12 1.39 -5.63
CA THR A 172 5.16 0.31 -5.89
C THR A 172 5.13 -0.12 -7.36
N GLY A 173 5.05 0.82 -8.30
CA GLY A 173 5.00 0.47 -9.72
C GLY A 173 6.31 -0.11 -10.25
N VAL A 174 7.45 0.39 -9.75
CA VAL A 174 8.78 -0.16 -10.01
C VAL A 174 8.90 -1.59 -9.49
N GLU A 175 8.48 -1.85 -8.25
CA GLU A 175 8.54 -3.19 -7.65
C GLU A 175 7.61 -4.17 -8.38
N VAL A 176 6.37 -3.77 -8.70
CA VAL A 176 5.43 -4.62 -9.48
C VAL A 176 6.01 -4.98 -10.85
N SER A 177 6.53 -3.98 -11.57
CA SER A 177 7.12 -4.22 -12.89
C SER A 177 8.30 -5.19 -12.84
N SER A 178 9.12 -5.05 -11.79
CA SER A 178 10.27 -5.91 -11.54
C SER A 178 9.87 -7.34 -11.18
N GLU A 179 8.88 -7.48 -10.30
CA GLU A 179 8.34 -8.77 -9.86
C GLU A 179 7.66 -9.54 -11.01
N LEU A 180 6.91 -8.84 -11.86
CA LEU A 180 6.33 -9.42 -13.09
C LEU A 180 7.42 -9.86 -14.07
N HIS A 181 8.45 -9.05 -14.28
CA HIS A 181 9.58 -9.41 -15.16
C HIS A 181 10.25 -10.70 -14.69
N ASP A 182 10.55 -10.80 -13.39
CA ASP A 182 11.16 -11.99 -12.80
C ASP A 182 10.26 -13.22 -12.92
N LEU A 183 8.95 -13.06 -12.69
CA LEU A 183 7.96 -14.11 -12.87
C LEU A 183 7.92 -14.63 -14.32
N PHE A 184 7.91 -13.72 -15.29
CA PHE A 184 7.82 -14.03 -16.71
C PHE A 184 9.07 -14.70 -17.25
N LYS A 185 10.25 -14.18 -16.93
CA LYS A 185 11.54 -14.78 -17.32
C LYS A 185 11.81 -16.10 -16.59
N GLY A 186 11.27 -16.25 -15.38
CA GLY A 186 11.40 -17.44 -14.56
C GLY A 186 10.38 -18.53 -14.90
N GLY A 187 9.37 -18.68 -14.05
CA GLY A 187 8.45 -19.82 -14.10
C GLY A 187 7.53 -19.81 -15.33
N TYR A 188 7.03 -18.64 -15.74
CA TYR A 188 6.09 -18.56 -16.86
C TYR A 188 6.74 -18.88 -18.22
N ALA A 189 8.01 -18.52 -18.44
CA ALA A 189 8.73 -18.92 -19.65
C ALA A 189 8.87 -20.45 -19.77
N LYS A 190 8.89 -21.18 -18.65
CA LYS A 190 8.93 -22.65 -18.63
C LYS A 190 7.54 -23.27 -18.85
N LEU A 191 6.50 -22.66 -18.28
CA LEU A 191 5.11 -23.12 -18.39
C LEU A 191 4.51 -22.82 -19.77
N TYR A 192 4.83 -21.66 -20.35
CA TYR A 192 4.30 -21.19 -21.64
C TYR A 192 5.42 -20.88 -22.64
N PRO A 193 6.23 -21.89 -23.04
CA PRO A 193 7.40 -21.67 -23.90
C PRO A 193 7.05 -21.08 -25.27
N HIS A 194 5.84 -21.31 -25.79
CA HIS A 194 5.31 -20.75 -27.05
C HIS A 194 4.93 -19.26 -26.97
N LEU A 195 4.89 -18.69 -25.76
CA LEU A 195 4.54 -17.29 -25.50
C LEU A 195 5.71 -16.44 -25.00
N LYS A 196 6.84 -17.05 -24.62
CA LYS A 196 7.96 -16.38 -23.92
C LYS A 196 8.49 -15.10 -24.58
N ASP A 197 8.47 -15.02 -25.91
CA ASP A 197 8.98 -13.89 -26.71
C ASP A 197 7.89 -12.87 -27.09
N LYS A 198 6.67 -13.06 -26.56
CA LYS A 198 5.48 -12.23 -26.81
C LYS A 198 5.13 -11.32 -25.63
N VAL A 199 5.73 -11.58 -24.46
CA VAL A 199 5.48 -10.85 -23.22
C VAL A 199 6.22 -9.51 -23.21
N SER A 200 5.54 -8.44 -22.79
CA SER A 200 6.14 -7.12 -22.64
C SER A 200 5.59 -6.39 -21.42
N ILE A 201 6.40 -5.53 -20.83
CA ILE A 201 6.03 -4.70 -19.68
C ILE A 201 6.36 -3.24 -20.04
N SER A 202 5.40 -2.34 -19.82
CA SER A 202 5.62 -0.91 -19.90
C SER A 202 5.22 -0.20 -18.60
N VAL A 203 6.02 0.80 -18.22
CA VAL A 203 5.78 1.65 -17.06
C VAL A 203 5.57 3.08 -17.54
N HIS A 204 4.44 3.66 -17.20
CA HIS A 204 4.04 5.00 -17.60
C HIS A 204 4.01 5.92 -16.39
N ASP A 205 4.73 7.03 -16.44
CA ASP A 205 4.65 8.08 -15.43
C ASP A 205 4.63 9.46 -16.09
N VAL A 206 3.92 10.40 -15.47
CA VAL A 206 3.87 11.79 -15.91
C VAL A 206 5.15 12.55 -15.54
N ALA A 207 5.85 12.12 -14.47
CA ALA A 207 7.12 12.68 -14.06
C ALA A 207 8.22 12.35 -15.08
N ASP A 208 9.27 13.18 -15.10
CA ASP A 208 10.39 13.04 -16.04
C ASP A 208 11.29 11.84 -15.73
N LYS A 209 11.27 11.35 -14.48
CA LYS A 209 12.09 10.25 -13.97
C LYS A 209 11.31 9.34 -13.03
N VAL A 210 11.72 8.08 -12.96
CA VAL A 210 11.21 7.09 -12.00
C VAL A 210 11.70 7.40 -10.59
N LEU A 211 11.01 6.86 -9.57
CA LEU A 211 11.43 6.96 -8.17
C LEU A 211 11.73 8.40 -7.75
N SER A 212 10.80 9.33 -8.01
CA SER A 212 11.00 10.78 -7.82
C SER A 212 11.42 11.21 -6.40
N GLY A 213 11.30 10.34 -5.40
CA GLY A 213 11.78 10.55 -4.03
C GLY A 213 13.23 10.08 -3.77
N PHE A 214 13.95 9.60 -4.78
CA PHE A 214 15.35 9.14 -4.69
C PHE A 214 16.28 10.14 -5.38
N ASP A 215 17.57 10.09 -5.07
CA ASP A 215 18.58 10.92 -5.74
C ASP A 215 18.75 10.58 -7.22
N CYS A 216 19.13 11.58 -8.02
CA CYS A 216 19.21 11.49 -9.49
C CYS A 216 20.07 10.31 -9.97
N GLU A 217 21.17 9.99 -9.29
CA GLU A 217 22.04 8.87 -9.65
C GLU A 217 21.32 7.51 -9.50
N LEU A 218 20.52 7.34 -8.45
CA LEU A 218 19.72 6.13 -8.22
C LEU A 218 18.57 6.01 -9.22
N GLN A 219 17.96 7.13 -9.60
CA GLN A 219 16.94 7.17 -10.65
C GLN A 219 17.53 6.73 -12.00
N ASP A 220 18.70 7.26 -12.37
CA ASP A 220 19.40 6.90 -13.61
C ASP A 220 19.87 5.43 -13.60
N TYR A 221 20.30 4.93 -12.44
CA TYR A 221 20.60 3.52 -12.24
C TYR A 221 19.36 2.64 -12.48
N ALA A 222 18.22 2.97 -11.87
CA ALA A 222 16.98 2.23 -12.03
C ALA A 222 16.51 2.19 -13.50
N MET A 223 16.58 3.32 -14.20
CA MET A 223 16.26 3.41 -15.64
C MET A 223 17.14 2.50 -16.49
N LYS A 224 18.46 2.53 -16.27
CA LYS A 224 19.41 1.62 -16.96
C LYS A 224 19.11 0.16 -16.65
N SER A 225 18.76 -0.14 -15.41
CA SER A 225 18.44 -1.48 -14.93
C SER A 225 17.18 -2.03 -15.62
N PHE A 226 16.13 -1.21 -15.74
CA PHE A 226 14.88 -1.57 -16.44
C PHE A 226 15.08 -1.77 -17.94
N SER A 227 15.85 -0.88 -18.58
CA SER A 227 16.18 -0.99 -20.00
C SER A 227 16.90 -2.31 -20.31
N LYS A 228 17.88 -2.71 -19.47
CA LYS A 228 18.57 -4.02 -19.61
C LYS A 228 17.65 -5.22 -19.47
N ARG A 229 16.56 -5.07 -18.71
CA ARG A 229 15.55 -6.12 -18.47
C ARG A 229 14.46 -6.17 -19.55
N GLY A 230 14.45 -5.24 -20.50
CA GLY A 230 13.41 -5.16 -21.52
C GLY A 230 12.08 -4.60 -20.99
N VAL A 231 12.11 -3.94 -19.83
CA VAL A 231 10.98 -3.16 -19.31
C VAL A 231 11.04 -1.78 -19.95
N THR A 232 9.97 -1.39 -20.65
CA THR A 232 9.90 -0.10 -21.33
C THR A 232 9.40 0.96 -20.36
N VAL A 233 10.20 1.99 -20.07
CA VAL A 233 9.77 3.11 -19.21
C VAL A 233 9.46 4.32 -20.07
N LEU A 234 8.26 4.86 -19.90
CA LEU A 234 7.71 6.01 -20.62
C LEU A 234 7.40 7.11 -19.60
N THR A 235 8.38 8.00 -19.40
CA THR A 235 8.24 9.22 -18.60
C THR A 235 7.59 10.34 -19.42
N GLY A 236 7.02 11.36 -18.77
CA GLY A 236 6.22 12.38 -19.43
C GLY A 236 4.97 11.83 -20.13
N SER A 237 4.50 10.65 -19.74
CA SER A 237 3.35 9.96 -20.34
C SER A 237 2.06 10.41 -19.67
N HIS A 238 1.23 11.19 -20.38
CA HIS A 238 -0.03 11.69 -19.86
C HIS A 238 -1.17 10.74 -20.22
N ILE A 239 -1.76 10.10 -19.22
CA ILE A 239 -2.89 9.18 -19.40
C ILE A 239 -4.17 10.00 -19.57
N GLU A 240 -4.87 9.82 -20.69
CA GLU A 240 -6.13 10.52 -20.96
C GLU A 240 -7.34 9.74 -20.47
N ARG A 241 -7.34 8.41 -20.72
CA ARG A 241 -8.40 7.48 -20.31
C ARG A 241 -7.93 6.04 -20.43
N ILE A 242 -8.68 5.13 -19.85
CA ILE A 242 -8.52 3.69 -20.05
C ILE A 242 -9.77 3.13 -20.72
N GLU A 243 -9.58 2.37 -21.79
CA GLU A 243 -10.62 1.62 -22.47
C GLU A 243 -10.43 0.13 -22.18
N LYS A 244 -11.45 -0.68 -22.50
CA LYS A 244 -11.33 -2.14 -22.35
C LYS A 244 -10.16 -2.66 -23.19
N GLY A 245 -9.13 -3.17 -22.51
CA GLY A 245 -7.93 -3.73 -23.12
C GLY A 245 -6.95 -2.70 -23.71
N ALA A 246 -7.07 -1.41 -23.37
CA ALA A 246 -6.11 -0.41 -23.84
C ALA A 246 -5.96 0.81 -22.93
N LEU A 247 -4.72 1.28 -22.81
CA LEU A 247 -4.35 2.57 -22.24
C LEU A 247 -4.33 3.62 -23.36
N ILE A 248 -4.96 4.77 -23.15
CA ILE A 248 -4.88 5.90 -24.09
C ILE A 248 -4.01 6.99 -23.49
N THR A 249 -2.91 7.32 -24.19
CA THR A 249 -2.00 8.40 -23.79
C THR A 249 -1.97 9.50 -24.83
N LYS A 250 -1.69 10.72 -24.39
CA LYS A 250 -1.55 11.87 -25.28
C LYS A 250 -0.39 11.71 -26.26
N GLU A 251 0.72 11.11 -25.81
CA GLU A 251 1.97 11.04 -26.58
C GLU A 251 2.04 9.86 -27.56
N LYS A 252 1.40 8.72 -27.23
CA LYS A 252 1.49 7.47 -28.01
C LYS A 252 0.14 7.00 -28.54
N GLY A 253 -0.96 7.65 -28.17
CA GLY A 253 -2.30 7.23 -28.55
C GLY A 253 -2.68 5.92 -27.86
N ARG A 254 -3.25 4.99 -28.63
CA ARG A 254 -3.76 3.72 -28.12
C ARG A 254 -2.63 2.71 -27.90
N ILE A 255 -2.54 2.17 -26.69
CA ILE A 255 -1.63 1.10 -26.30
C ILE A 255 -2.47 -0.09 -25.83
N GLU A 256 -2.47 -1.17 -26.59
CA GLU A 256 -3.20 -2.40 -26.21
C GLU A 256 -2.49 -3.11 -25.06
N ALA A 257 -3.26 -3.61 -24.10
CA ALA A 257 -2.75 -4.29 -22.91
C ALA A 257 -3.74 -5.33 -22.40
N GLY A 258 -3.23 -6.47 -21.94
CA GLY A 258 -4.02 -7.50 -21.29
C GLY A 258 -4.36 -7.14 -19.84
N LEU A 259 -3.45 -6.43 -19.17
CA LEU A 259 -3.60 -6.00 -17.79
C LEU A 259 -3.01 -4.61 -17.59
N ILE A 260 -3.79 -3.73 -16.97
CA ILE A 260 -3.35 -2.38 -16.57
C ILE A 260 -3.40 -2.28 -15.06
N ILE A 261 -2.24 -2.01 -14.44
CA ILE A 261 -2.09 -1.83 -13.00
C ILE A 261 -1.89 -0.36 -12.69
N TRP A 262 -2.80 0.23 -11.92
CA TRP A 262 -2.73 1.61 -11.47
C TRP A 262 -2.05 1.68 -10.09
N ALA A 263 -0.78 2.05 -10.09
CA ALA A 263 0.09 2.07 -8.92
C ALA A 263 0.47 3.49 -8.46
N THR A 264 -0.34 4.50 -8.81
CA THR A 264 -0.10 5.91 -8.46
C THR A 264 -1.32 6.57 -7.82
N GLY A 265 -1.04 7.57 -6.99
CA GLY A 265 -2.05 8.46 -6.43
C GLY A 265 -2.72 7.94 -5.16
N ASN A 266 -2.54 8.67 -4.07
CA ASN A 266 -3.31 8.53 -2.84
C ASN A 266 -4.32 9.68 -2.74
N LYS A 267 -5.55 9.38 -2.33
CA LYS A 267 -6.61 10.35 -2.01
C LYS A 267 -7.08 10.16 -0.57
N SER A 268 -7.56 11.21 0.07
CA SER A 268 -8.34 11.13 1.30
C SER A 268 -9.48 10.10 1.25
N THR A 269 -9.84 9.55 2.40
CA THR A 269 -11.03 8.69 2.52
C THR A 269 -12.29 9.57 2.63
N PRO A 270 -13.49 9.05 2.27
CA PRO A 270 -14.74 9.79 2.44
C PRO A 270 -14.97 10.30 3.86
N LEU A 271 -14.55 9.53 4.87
CA LEU A 271 -14.57 9.97 6.27
C LEU A 271 -13.69 11.21 6.48
N VAL A 272 -12.45 11.21 6.01
CA VAL A 272 -11.56 12.38 6.16
C VAL A 272 -12.14 13.59 5.41
N ASP A 273 -12.75 13.38 4.25
CA ASP A 273 -13.39 14.44 3.48
C ASP A 273 -14.57 15.08 4.24
N SER A 274 -15.39 14.29 4.94
CA SER A 274 -16.59 14.78 5.64
C SER A 274 -16.34 15.45 6.99
N LEU A 275 -15.26 15.10 7.71
CA LEU A 275 -15.05 15.58 9.08
C LEU A 275 -14.88 17.12 9.17
N PRO A 276 -15.56 17.83 10.10
CA PRO A 276 -15.42 19.28 10.28
C PRO A 276 -14.17 19.62 11.10
N VAL A 277 -12.99 19.39 10.52
CA VAL A 277 -11.67 19.61 11.13
C VAL A 277 -10.75 20.35 10.17
N LYS A 278 -9.71 20.99 10.69
CA LYS A 278 -8.70 21.65 9.87
C LYS A 278 -7.98 20.61 9.00
N LYS A 279 -7.84 20.89 7.70
CA LYS A 279 -7.22 19.98 6.72
C LYS A 279 -6.27 20.72 5.81
N THR A 280 -5.39 19.97 5.15
CA THR A 280 -4.58 20.49 4.06
C THR A 280 -5.45 20.97 2.89
N PRO A 281 -5.07 22.05 2.18
CA PRO A 281 -5.90 22.66 1.13
C PRO A 281 -5.97 21.82 -0.16
N ARG A 282 -4.98 20.96 -0.40
CA ARG A 282 -4.95 20.04 -1.55
C ARG A 282 -4.76 18.63 -1.03
N ASN A 283 -5.54 17.68 -1.55
CA ASN A 283 -5.60 16.29 -1.09
C ASN A 283 -5.77 16.22 0.45
N PRO A 284 -7.01 16.40 0.95
CA PRO A 284 -7.27 16.66 2.36
C PRO A 284 -6.63 15.63 3.30
N ARG A 285 -5.77 16.11 4.20
CA ARG A 285 -5.24 15.37 5.35
C ARG A 285 -5.57 16.17 6.59
N ILE A 286 -5.98 15.48 7.66
CA ILE A 286 -6.28 16.11 8.94
C ILE A 286 -5.01 16.78 9.47
N LEU A 287 -5.09 18.07 9.79
CA LEU A 287 -3.97 18.80 10.36
C LEU A 287 -3.94 18.61 11.88
N THR A 288 -2.75 18.31 12.38
CA THR A 288 -2.48 18.14 13.80
C THR A 288 -1.40 19.09 14.28
N ASP A 289 -1.34 19.30 15.59
CA ASP A 289 -0.19 19.92 16.21
C ASP A 289 1.01 18.95 16.32
N ASP A 290 2.10 19.43 16.94
CA ASP A 290 3.33 18.66 17.17
C ASP A 290 3.14 17.45 18.11
N PHE A 291 1.97 17.30 18.74
CA PHE A 291 1.61 16.18 19.62
C PHE A 291 0.59 15.25 18.95
N LEU A 292 0.38 15.41 17.65
CA LEU A 292 -0.58 14.67 16.82
C LEU A 292 -2.06 14.89 17.21
N ARG A 293 -2.37 15.97 17.94
CA ARG A 293 -3.73 16.34 18.34
C ARG A 293 -4.41 17.08 17.20
N VAL A 294 -5.68 16.75 16.93
CA VAL A 294 -6.42 17.29 15.80
C VAL A 294 -6.84 18.74 16.04
N TYR A 295 -6.70 19.59 15.02
CA TYR A 295 -7.27 20.94 15.02
C TYR A 295 -8.73 20.94 14.55
N SER A 296 -9.60 21.67 15.25
CA SER A 296 -10.93 22.08 14.76
C SER A 296 -10.79 23.02 13.57
N GLU A 297 -11.88 23.30 12.85
CA GLU A 297 -11.86 24.30 11.76
C GLU A 297 -11.44 25.69 12.25
N ALA A 298 -11.71 26.02 13.52
CA ALA A 298 -11.27 27.26 14.17
C ALA A 298 -9.79 27.25 14.60
N SER A 299 -9.02 26.22 14.24
CA SER A 299 -7.63 26.01 14.65
C SER A 299 -7.42 25.83 16.16
N GLU A 300 -8.43 25.32 16.87
CA GLU A 300 -8.33 24.93 18.28
C GLU A 300 -8.03 23.45 18.40
N VAL A 301 -7.22 23.04 19.38
CA VAL A 301 -6.93 21.62 19.60
C VAL A 301 -8.13 20.91 20.20
N LEU A 302 -8.58 19.83 19.57
CA LEU A 302 -9.66 18.98 20.06
C LEU A 302 -9.17 18.08 21.21
N ASP A 303 -9.89 18.11 22.33
CA ASP A 303 -9.55 17.32 23.51
C ASP A 303 -9.73 15.81 23.26
N GLY A 304 -8.67 15.04 23.51
CA GLY A 304 -8.67 13.58 23.37
C GLY A 304 -8.73 13.06 21.93
N VAL A 305 -8.56 13.91 20.91
CA VAL A 305 -8.64 13.50 19.49
C VAL A 305 -7.29 13.62 18.82
N TYR A 306 -6.83 12.52 18.23
CA TYR A 306 -5.53 12.40 17.55
C TYR A 306 -5.73 11.89 16.12
N ALA A 307 -4.80 12.23 15.22
CA ALA A 307 -4.81 11.70 13.86
C ALA A 307 -3.39 11.34 13.38
N LEU A 308 -3.27 10.24 12.64
CA LEU A 308 -1.98 9.68 12.24
C LEU A 308 -2.05 8.84 10.96
N GLY A 309 -0.87 8.46 10.46
CA GLY A 309 -0.72 7.76 9.17
C GLY A 309 -1.01 8.68 7.98
N ASP A 310 -1.40 8.09 6.85
CA ASP A 310 -1.62 8.83 5.60
C ASP A 310 -2.77 9.84 5.68
N ALA A 311 -3.72 9.62 6.60
CA ALA A 311 -4.88 10.47 6.81
C ALA A 311 -4.55 11.83 7.43
N ALA A 312 -3.35 12.01 7.99
CA ALA A 312 -3.02 13.16 8.82
C ALA A 312 -1.60 13.68 8.62
N ASP A 313 -1.42 14.98 8.80
CA ASP A 313 -0.13 15.67 8.73
C ASP A 313 0.05 16.63 9.90
N VAL A 314 1.30 16.86 10.30
CA VAL A 314 1.61 17.87 11.31
C VAL A 314 1.64 19.22 10.60
N GLU A 315 0.95 20.22 11.15
CA GLU A 315 0.97 21.58 10.62
C GLU A 315 2.43 22.09 10.53
N ASP A 316 2.77 22.71 9.40
CA ASP A 316 4.12 23.19 9.07
C ASP A 316 5.24 22.12 9.00
N ALA A 317 4.93 20.84 9.21
CA ALA A 317 5.87 19.71 9.12
C ALA A 317 5.32 18.59 8.22
N ARG A 318 5.24 18.86 6.92
CA ARG A 318 4.70 17.93 5.92
C ARG A 318 5.56 16.67 5.83
N LEU A 319 4.95 15.51 6.11
CA LEU A 319 5.61 14.20 6.03
C LEU A 319 5.06 13.34 4.89
N PRO A 320 5.89 12.45 4.30
CA PRO A 320 5.45 11.55 3.24
C PRO A 320 4.45 10.51 3.78
N THR A 321 3.57 10.03 2.90
CA THR A 321 2.57 9.00 3.22
C THR A 321 3.21 7.61 3.16
N THR A 322 3.95 7.25 4.19
CA THR A 322 4.66 5.96 4.27
C THR A 322 4.28 5.17 5.51
N ALA A 323 4.41 3.85 5.41
CA ALA A 323 4.28 2.94 6.54
C ALA A 323 5.22 3.31 7.70
N GLU A 324 6.40 3.86 7.39
CA GLU A 324 7.39 4.31 8.38
C GLU A 324 6.86 5.45 9.23
N VAL A 325 6.38 6.52 8.59
CA VAL A 325 5.79 7.69 9.27
C VAL A 325 4.58 7.25 10.09
N ALA A 326 3.74 6.38 9.53
CA ALA A 326 2.57 5.84 10.22
C ALA A 326 2.95 5.08 11.51
N CYS A 327 3.97 4.22 11.45
CA CYS A 327 4.47 3.48 12.61
C CYS A 327 5.13 4.39 13.65
N GLN A 328 5.98 5.32 13.23
CA GLN A 328 6.65 6.24 14.16
C GLN A 328 5.65 7.13 14.90
N LYS A 329 4.66 7.70 14.19
CA LYS A 329 3.56 8.47 14.80
C LYS A 329 2.79 7.62 15.81
N ALA A 330 2.47 6.38 15.46
CA ALA A 330 1.74 5.46 16.34
C ALA A 330 2.55 5.08 17.61
N SER A 331 3.84 4.77 17.46
CA SER A 331 4.70 4.46 18.60
C SER A 331 4.90 5.66 19.51
N TYR A 332 5.11 6.84 18.94
CA TYR A 332 5.16 8.10 19.69
C TYR A 332 3.88 8.33 20.50
N LEU A 333 2.70 8.24 19.85
CA LEU A 333 1.43 8.47 20.52
C LEU A 333 1.18 7.45 21.63
N ALA A 334 1.48 6.17 21.38
CA ALA A 334 1.36 5.12 22.40
C ALA A 334 2.26 5.42 23.61
N GLU A 335 3.50 5.83 23.38
CA GLU A 335 4.42 6.14 24.47
C GLU A 335 3.96 7.40 25.24
N MET A 336 3.46 8.42 24.53
CA MET A 336 2.93 9.65 25.13
C MET A 336 1.73 9.34 26.02
N LEU A 337 0.76 8.55 25.55
CA LEU A 337 -0.41 8.14 26.31
C LEU A 337 -0.03 7.24 27.51
N ASN A 338 0.86 6.27 27.30
CA ASN A 338 1.26 5.35 28.36
C ASN A 338 2.09 6.01 29.46
N LYS A 339 3.00 6.93 29.12
CA LYS A 339 3.98 7.49 30.07
C LYS A 339 3.70 8.95 30.46
N GLY A 340 2.84 9.66 29.72
CA GLY A 340 2.52 11.06 29.98
C GLY A 340 3.69 12.02 29.72
N PHE A 341 4.64 11.69 28.84
CA PHE A 341 5.75 12.59 28.55
C PHE A 341 5.33 13.70 27.59
N ASN A 342 5.96 14.88 27.74
CA ASN A 342 5.62 16.09 26.99
C ASN A 342 6.75 16.49 26.02
N ARG A 343 7.00 15.68 24.99
CA ARG A 343 7.95 16.01 23.92
C ARG A 343 7.21 15.99 22.59
N LYS A 344 7.57 16.90 21.70
CA LYS A 344 7.03 16.99 20.35
C LYS A 344 7.37 15.74 19.54
N PHE A 345 6.52 15.39 18.58
CA PHE A 345 6.83 14.36 17.60
C PHE A 345 7.91 14.86 16.64
N GLU A 346 9.00 14.12 16.54
CA GLU A 346 10.07 14.37 15.58
C GLU A 346 10.23 13.14 14.70
N TYR A 347 10.01 13.29 13.40
CA TYR A 347 10.19 12.20 12.45
C TYR A 347 11.68 11.93 12.22
N GLN A 348 12.07 10.67 12.32
CA GLN A 348 13.42 10.23 11.98
C GLN A 348 13.39 9.42 10.70
N GLN A 349 13.86 10.01 9.60
CA GLN A 349 13.88 9.34 8.31
C GLN A 349 14.85 8.15 8.30
N ALA A 350 14.31 6.95 8.10
CA ALA A 350 15.11 5.78 7.78
C ALA A 350 15.37 5.68 6.27
N ALA A 351 16.29 4.80 5.90
CA ALA A 351 16.62 4.58 4.51
C ALA A 351 15.41 4.03 3.72
N ILE A 352 15.14 4.61 2.57
CA ILE A 352 14.15 4.16 1.60
C ILE A 352 14.81 3.11 0.71
N VAL A 353 14.10 2.01 0.46
CA VAL A 353 14.56 0.87 -0.32
C VAL A 353 13.54 0.58 -1.41
N ALA A 354 14.00 0.22 -2.61
CA ALA A 354 13.14 -0.29 -3.67
C ALA A 354 13.81 -1.49 -4.36
N TYR A 355 13.03 -2.53 -4.62
CA TYR A 355 13.45 -3.68 -5.41
C TYR A 355 13.38 -3.38 -6.92
N LEU A 356 14.41 -3.79 -7.66
CA LEU A 356 14.50 -3.56 -9.11
C LEU A 356 14.43 -4.85 -9.95
N GLY A 357 14.28 -6.04 -9.34
CA GLY A 357 14.26 -7.31 -10.06
C GLY A 357 15.62 -8.01 -10.10
N GLN A 358 15.63 -9.33 -10.24
CA GLN A 358 16.84 -10.17 -10.35
C GLN A 358 17.92 -9.88 -9.27
N ASN A 359 17.52 -9.83 -8.00
CA ASN A 359 18.43 -9.56 -6.88
C ASN A 359 19.12 -8.18 -6.94
N ASP A 360 18.45 -7.19 -7.52
CA ASP A 360 18.90 -5.80 -7.62
C ASP A 360 17.97 -4.86 -6.85
N GLY A 361 18.50 -3.71 -6.42
CA GLY A 361 17.75 -2.71 -5.68
C GLY A 361 18.47 -1.38 -5.60
N VAL A 362 17.78 -0.39 -5.02
CA VAL A 362 18.33 0.93 -4.69
C VAL A 362 17.96 1.31 -3.26
N ILE A 363 18.89 1.96 -2.57
CA ILE A 363 18.73 2.49 -1.22
C ILE A 363 19.11 3.96 -1.20
N SER A 364 18.23 4.79 -0.67
CA SER A 364 18.49 6.20 -0.41
C SER A 364 18.31 6.53 1.08
N GLY A 365 19.26 7.21 1.69
CA GLY A 365 19.26 7.50 3.12
C GLY A 365 20.52 8.23 3.59
N LYS A 366 21.17 7.72 4.64
CA LYS A 366 22.46 8.29 5.10
C LYS A 366 23.61 8.01 4.15
N ASN A 367 23.58 6.84 3.51
CA ASN A 367 24.51 6.41 2.47
C ASN A 367 23.70 5.76 1.36
N ASP A 368 23.88 6.24 0.15
CA ASP A 368 23.14 5.78 -1.03
C ASP A 368 23.93 4.68 -1.73
N TYR A 369 23.27 3.59 -2.08
CA TYR A 369 23.88 2.45 -2.78
C TYR A 369 22.86 1.63 -3.56
N SER A 370 23.35 0.88 -4.55
CA SER A 370 22.55 0.08 -5.48
C SER A 370 23.12 -1.33 -5.66
N GLY A 371 22.43 -2.17 -6.44
CA GLY A 371 22.91 -3.52 -6.75
C GLY A 371 22.51 -4.58 -5.71
N ALA A 372 23.26 -5.69 -5.70
CA ALA A 372 22.96 -6.83 -4.83
C ALA A 372 22.99 -6.51 -3.32
N GLN A 373 23.83 -5.55 -2.90
CA GLN A 373 23.86 -5.10 -1.50
C GLN A 373 22.55 -4.38 -1.11
N ALA A 374 22.03 -3.56 -2.02
CA ALA A 374 20.74 -2.90 -1.84
C ALA A 374 19.58 -3.90 -1.78
N TRP A 375 19.61 -4.93 -2.62
CA TRP A 375 18.65 -6.04 -2.56
C TRP A 375 18.70 -6.81 -1.23
N LEU A 376 19.89 -7.15 -0.72
CA LEU A 376 20.03 -7.82 0.58
C LEU A 376 19.47 -6.97 1.73
N ALA A 377 19.68 -5.66 1.67
CA ALA A 377 19.13 -4.73 2.64
C ALA A 377 17.60 -4.58 2.50
N TRP A 378 17.05 -4.60 1.28
CA TRP A 378 15.60 -4.70 1.06
C TRP A 378 15.03 -5.98 1.68
N ARG A 379 15.64 -7.16 1.46
CA ARG A 379 15.22 -8.43 2.10
C ARG A 379 15.30 -8.33 3.63
N SER A 380 16.39 -7.80 4.14
CA SER A 380 16.62 -7.64 5.59
C SER A 380 15.60 -6.71 6.24
N LYS A 381 15.31 -5.56 5.62
CA LYS A 381 14.29 -4.62 6.12
C LYS A 381 12.92 -5.29 6.13
N ASN A 382 12.58 -5.99 5.05
CA ASN A 382 11.31 -6.70 4.96
C ASN A 382 11.16 -7.79 6.03
N PHE A 383 12.24 -8.52 6.33
CA PHE A 383 12.26 -9.50 7.41
C PHE A 383 12.08 -8.84 8.79
N LEU A 384 12.78 -7.75 9.07
CA LEU A 384 12.74 -7.07 10.36
C LEU A 384 11.38 -6.42 10.66
N TRP A 385 10.72 -5.90 9.64
CA TRP A 385 9.43 -5.21 9.75
C TRP A 385 8.22 -6.15 9.86
N THR A 386 8.42 -7.45 9.65
CA THR A 386 7.36 -8.43 9.91
C THR A 386 7.02 -8.53 11.39
N ARG A 387 5.73 -8.57 11.68
CA ARG A 387 5.19 -8.40 13.04
C ARG A 387 5.23 -9.68 13.86
N THR A 388 5.21 -10.84 13.21
CA THR A 388 5.15 -12.14 13.88
C THR A 388 6.33 -13.03 13.55
N TRP A 389 6.76 -13.84 14.52
CA TRP A 389 7.77 -14.89 14.29
C TRP A 389 7.35 -15.90 13.22
N ARG A 390 6.05 -16.20 13.15
CA ARG A 390 5.48 -17.05 12.08
C ARG A 390 5.76 -16.46 10.70
N GLN A 391 5.50 -15.17 10.48
CA GLN A 391 5.82 -14.51 9.20
C GLN A 391 7.31 -14.55 8.88
N LYS A 392 8.17 -14.28 9.87
CA LYS A 392 9.64 -14.36 9.70
C LYS A 392 10.07 -15.72 9.17
N VAL A 393 9.60 -16.79 9.80
CA VAL A 393 9.91 -18.16 9.37
C VAL A 393 9.36 -18.42 7.97
N LEU A 394 8.10 -18.07 7.70
CA LEU A 394 7.46 -18.33 6.41
C LEU A 394 8.10 -17.55 5.25
N ILE A 395 8.59 -16.33 5.50
CA ILE A 395 9.35 -15.55 4.50
C ILE A 395 10.66 -16.25 4.17
N VAL A 396 11.42 -16.71 5.17
CA VAL A 396 12.69 -17.42 4.95
C VAL A 396 12.44 -18.74 4.21
N VAL A 397 11.42 -19.49 4.60
CA VAL A 397 11.01 -20.71 3.87
C VAL A 397 10.62 -20.36 2.44
N GLY A 398 9.84 -19.30 2.22
CA GLY A 398 9.48 -18.82 0.89
C GLY A 398 10.71 -18.50 0.02
N TRP A 399 11.71 -17.83 0.57
CA TRP A 399 12.97 -17.56 -0.15
C TRP A 399 13.75 -18.82 -0.50
N ILE A 400 13.79 -19.81 0.40
CA ILE A 400 14.44 -21.09 0.14
C ILE A 400 13.69 -21.86 -0.96
N LEU A 401 12.35 -21.89 -0.89
CA LEU A 401 11.53 -22.55 -1.90
C LEU A 401 11.65 -21.86 -3.26
N ASP A 402 11.60 -20.53 -3.32
CA ASP A 402 11.81 -19.80 -4.57
C ASP A 402 13.19 -20.12 -5.19
N LEU A 403 14.24 -20.24 -4.36
CA LEU A 403 15.56 -20.63 -4.84
C LEU A 403 15.61 -22.06 -5.39
N VAL A 404 14.91 -23.01 -4.76
CA VAL A 404 14.99 -24.44 -5.09
C VAL A 404 13.98 -24.85 -6.16
N THR A 405 12.75 -24.37 -6.07
CA THR A 405 11.62 -24.76 -6.93
C THR A 405 11.17 -23.66 -7.88
N GLY A 406 11.65 -22.42 -7.71
CA GLY A 406 11.06 -21.24 -8.34
C GLY A 406 9.76 -20.81 -7.65
N ARG A 407 9.17 -19.73 -8.17
CA ARG A 407 7.92 -19.15 -7.65
C ARG A 407 6.77 -20.14 -7.70
N ALA A 408 5.91 -20.06 -6.70
CA ALA A 408 4.70 -20.88 -6.65
C ALA A 408 3.68 -20.31 -7.65
N ILE A 409 3.60 -20.94 -8.82
CA ILE A 409 2.60 -20.66 -9.85
C ILE A 409 1.58 -21.80 -9.76
N ALA A 410 0.75 -21.77 -8.72
CA ALA A 410 -0.36 -22.71 -8.64
C ALA A 410 -1.53 -22.14 -9.46
N PRO A 411 -2.15 -22.91 -10.37
CA PRO A 411 -3.44 -22.55 -10.91
C PRO A 411 -4.43 -22.61 -9.73
N ARG A 412 -4.91 -21.45 -9.26
CA ARG A 412 -5.96 -21.38 -8.26
C ARG A 412 -7.29 -21.08 -8.90
#